data_AF-A0A125Y9W5-F1
#
_entry.id   AF-A0A125Y9W5-F1
#
_cell.length_a   1.000
_cell.length_b   1.000
_cell.length_c   1.000
_cell.angle_alpha   90.00
_cell.angle_beta   90.00
_cell.angle_gamma   90.00
#
_symmetry.space_group_name_H-M   'P 1'
#
loop_
_entity.id
_entity.type
_entity.pdbx_description
1 polymer ?
#
loop_
_entity_poly.entity_id
_entity_poly.type
_entity_poly.pdbx_seq_one_letter_code
_entity_poly.pdbx_strand_id
1 'polypeptide(L)' 'MNVFACPMGCILEYVTTDREGYRQYKSNPEDCAVCPLREVCFSKKQKQKVITHHIWEKYKDIAKKTS' A
#
# COMPACT_ATOMS: atom_id res chain seq x y z
N MET A 1 8.42 -7.67 9.65
CA MET A 1 7.00 -7.38 9.40
C MET A 1 6.93 -6.03 8.70
N ASN A 2 6.56 -5.98 7.42
CA ASN A 2 6.38 -4.69 6.73
C ASN A 2 4.97 -4.20 7.06
N VAL A 3 4.87 -3.22 7.94
CA VAL A 3 3.62 -2.55 8.28
C VAL A 3 3.56 -1.29 7.44
N PHE A 4 2.61 -1.23 6.52
CA PHE A 4 2.36 -0.02 5.76
C PHE A 4 1.50 0.90 6.62
N ALA A 5 1.94 2.14 6.81
CA ALA A 5 1.21 3.14 7.57
C ALA A 5 1.08 4.44 6.76
N CYS A 6 -0.05 5.13 6.94
CA CYS A 6 -0.27 6.48 6.48
C CYS A 6 0.58 7.47 7.29
N PRO A 7 0.95 8.66 6.77
CA PRO A 7 1.57 9.73 7.56
C PRO A 7 0.77 10.15 8.81
N MET A 8 -0.53 9.85 8.86
CA MET A 8 -1.39 10.05 10.03
C MET A 8 -1.33 8.92 11.06
N GLY A 9 -0.62 7.82 10.76
CA GLY A 9 -0.53 6.65 11.64
C GLY A 9 -1.55 5.55 11.36
N CYS A 10 -2.45 5.72 10.37
CA CYS A 10 -3.40 4.68 9.99
C CYS A 10 -2.66 3.46 9.42
N ILE A 11 -2.80 2.29 10.04
CA ILE A 11 -2.19 1.05 9.57
C ILE A 11 -2.99 0.51 8.38
N LEU A 12 -2.29 0.06 7.33
CA LEU A 12 -2.91 -0.62 6.20
C LEU A 12 -2.88 -2.13 6.44
N GLU A 13 -4.07 -2.71 6.41
CA GLU A 13 -4.26 -4.13 6.57
C GLU A 13 -3.98 -4.85 5.25
N TYR A 14 -3.38 -6.03 5.36
CA TYR A 14 -3.19 -6.91 4.23
C TYR A 14 -4.54 -7.44 3.76
N VAL A 15 -4.82 -7.31 2.46
CA VAL A 15 -6.11 -7.69 1.87
C VAL A 15 -5.99 -8.97 1.07
N THR A 16 -5.12 -8.95 0.07
CA THR A 16 -4.95 -10.10 -0.83
C THR A 16 -3.60 -10.03 -1.54
N THR A 17 -3.16 -11.18 -2.03
CA THR A 17 -2.02 -11.29 -2.94
C THR A 17 -2.53 -11.83 -4.25
N ASP A 18 -2.29 -11.10 -5.34
CA ASP A 18 -2.62 -11.58 -6.67
C ASP A 18 -1.69 -12.73 -7.11
N ARG A 19 -2.11 -13.54 -8.09
CA ARG A 19 -1.32 -14.65 -8.64
C ARG A 19 0.01 -14.18 -9.25
N GLU A 20 0.07 -12.92 -9.69
CA GLU A 20 1.31 -12.29 -10.15
C GLU A 20 2.26 -11.87 -9.00
N GLY A 21 1.85 -12.03 -7.74
CA GLY A 21 2.66 -11.70 -6.56
C GLY A 21 2.54 -10.25 -6.10
N TYR A 22 1.45 -9.56 -6.45
CA TYR A 22 1.14 -8.22 -5.95
C TYR A 22 0.36 -8.30 -4.63
N ARG A 23 0.94 -7.82 -3.53
CA ARG A 23 0.23 -7.66 -2.26
C ARG A 23 -0.54 -6.36 -2.27
N GLN A 24 -1.84 -6.44 -2.02
CA GLN A 24 -2.70 -5.30 -1.81
C GLN A 24 -2.91 -5.09 -0.32
N TYR A 25 -2.69 -3.85 0.12
CA TYR A 25 -2.95 -3.38 1.46
C TYR A 25 -3.99 -2.26 1.41
N LYS A 26 -4.96 -2.27 2.32
CA LYS A 26 -6.00 -1.25 2.38
C LYS A 26 -6.08 -0.65 3.77
N SER A 27 -6.27 0.66 3.85
CA SER A 27 -6.57 1.34 5.11
C SER A 27 -8.06 1.23 5.43
N ASN A 28 -8.42 1.30 6.71
CA ASN A 28 -9.81 1.37 7.10
C ASN A 28 -10.46 2.67 6.58
N PRO A 29 -11.59 2.56 5.85
CA PRO A 29 -12.26 3.73 5.28
C PRO A 29 -12.85 4.63 6.36
N GLU A 30 -13.24 4.07 7.51
CA GLU A 30 -13.77 4.82 8.67
C GLU A 30 -12.70 5.73 9.27
N ASP A 31 -11.50 5.18 9.49
CA ASP A 31 -10.34 5.92 9.98
C ASP A 31 -9.89 7.01 8.98
N CYS A 32 -9.95 6.69 7.69
CA CYS A 32 -9.68 7.65 6.62
C CYS A 32 -10.82 8.64 6.33
N ALA A 33 -12.02 8.41 6.85
CA ALA A 33 -13.15 9.33 6.70
C ALA A 33 -13.04 10.50 7.70
N VAL A 34 -12.51 10.23 8.89
CA VAL A 34 -12.25 11.25 9.93
C VAL A 34 -10.88 11.92 9.80
N CYS A 35 -10.05 11.45 8.87
CA CYS A 35 -8.69 11.95 8.69
C CYS A 35 -8.66 13.38 8.11
N PRO A 36 -8.03 14.36 8.80
CA PRO A 36 -7.96 15.75 8.33
C PRO A 36 -7.10 15.91 7.07
N LEU A 37 -6.18 14.97 6.83
CA LEU A 37 -5.34 14.96 5.63
C LEU A 37 -5.97 14.17 4.48
N ARG A 38 -7.24 13.75 4.58
CA ARG A 38 -7.90 12.94 3.54
C ARG A 38 -7.83 13.59 2.16
N GLU A 39 -8.10 14.89 2.10
CA GLU A 39 -8.09 15.68 0.87
C GLU A 39 -6.69 15.86 0.26
N VAL A 40 -5.65 15.73 1.08
CA VAL A 40 -4.24 15.75 0.64
C VAL A 40 -3.74 14.34 0.30
N CYS A 41 -4.17 13.33 1.07
CA CYS A 41 -3.75 11.93 0.92
C CYS A 41 -4.50 11.20 -0.21
N PHE A 42 -5.71 11.63 -0.53
CA PHE A 42 -6.63 11.00 -1.49
C PHE A 42 -7.18 12.02 -2.47
N SER A 43 -7.31 11.63 -3.74
CA SER A 43 -8.10 12.39 -4.69
C SER A 43 -9.60 12.30 -4.35
N LYS A 44 -10.41 13.26 -4.81
CA LYS A 44 -11.87 13.35 -4.56
C LYS A 44 -12.67 12.04 -4.79
N LYS A 45 -12.16 11.12 -5.61
CA LYS A 45 -12.78 9.82 -5.90
C LYS A 45 -12.32 8.67 -4.98
N GLN A 46 -11.17 8.79 -4.32
CA GLN A 46 -10.65 7.75 -3.43
C GLN A 46 -11.20 7.94 -2.01
N LYS A 47 -11.78 6.88 -1.45
CA LYS A 47 -12.31 6.88 -0.09
C LYS A 47 -11.40 6.19 0.94
N GLN A 48 -10.43 5.42 0.47
CA GLN A 48 -9.50 4.63 1.28
C GLN A 48 -8.15 4.53 0.57
N LYS A 49 -7.06 4.31 1.32
CA LYS A 49 -5.73 4.05 0.78
C LYS A 49 -5.67 2.62 0.32
N VAL A 50 -5.24 2.43 -0.92
CA VAL A 50 -4.89 1.11 -1.45
C VAL A 50 -3.43 1.20 -1.87
N ILE A 51 -2.58 0.38 -1.27
CA ILE A 51 -1.18 0.25 -1.63
C ILE A 51 -1.00 -1.13 -2.24
N THR A 52 -0.45 -1.17 -3.44
CA THR A 52 -0.07 -2.43 -4.09
C THR A 52 1.45 -2.51 -4.10
N HIS A 53 2.00 -3.57 -3.52
CA HIS A 53 3.43 -3.80 -3.44
C HIS A 53 3.76 -5.15 -4.07
N HIS A 54 4.63 -5.18 -5.08
CA HIS A 54 5.08 -6.43 -5.67
C HIS A 54 6.09 -7.11 -4.75
N ILE A 55 5.83 -8.37 -4.40
CA ILE A 55 6.72 -9.12 -3.49
C ILE A 55 8.07 -9.40 -4.17
N TRP A 56 8.08 -9.51 -5.50
CA TRP A 56 9.21 -10.05 -6.26
C TRP A 56 10.02 -9.01 -7.03
N GLU A 57 9.63 -7.73 -7.05
CA GLU A 57 10.39 -6.66 -7.73
C GLU A 57 11.79 -6.50 -7.14
N LYS A 58 11.96 -6.70 -5.82
CA LYS A 58 13.28 -6.69 -5.18
C LYS A 58 14.18 -7.87 -5.56
N TYR A 59 13.61 -8.98 -6.05
CA TYR A 59 14.39 -10.18 -6.39
C TYR A 59 14.88 -10.20 -7.85
N LYS A 60 14.27 -9.39 -8.75
CA LYS A 60 14.68 -9.36 -10.17
C LYS A 60 15.90 -8.49 -10.44
N ASP A 61 16.22 -7.52 -9.58
CA ASP A 61 17.38 -6.63 -9.79
C ASP A 61 18.72 -7.26 -9.36
N ILE A 62 18.69 -8.34 -8.57
CA ILE A 62 19.90 -9.03 -8.10
C ILE A 62 20.57 -9.88 -9.20
N ALA A 63 19.87 -10.13 -10.33
CA ALA A 63 20.35 -11.00 -11.40
C ALA A 63 20.95 -10.26 -12.62
N LYS A 64 21.08 -8.92 -12.59
CA LYS A 64 21.54 -8.13 -13.75
C LYS A 64 22.72 -7.19 -13.48
N LYS A 65 23.58 -7.49 -12.49
CA LYS A 65 24.85 -6.76 -12.29
C LYS A 65 25.99 -7.68 -11.86
N THR A 66 26.16 -8.79 -12.57
CA THR A 66 27.45 -9.51 -12.68
C THR A 66 27.40 -10.26 -14.00
N SER A 67 27.76 -9.56 -15.08
CA SER A 67 28.20 -10.19 -16.32
C SER A 67 29.15 -9.26 -17.04
#